data_AF-I0GV96-F1
#
_entry.id   AF-I0GV96-F1
#
_cell.length_a   1.000
_cell.length_b   1.000
_cell.length_c   1.000
_cell.angle_alpha   90.00
_cell.angle_beta   90.00
_cell.angle_gamma   90.00
#
_symmetry.space_group_name_H-M   'P 1'
#
loop_
_entity.id
_entity.type
_entity.pdbx_description
1 polymer ?
#
loop_
_entity_poly.entity_id
_entity_poly.type
_entity_poly.pdbx_seq_one_letter_code
_entity_poly.pdbx_strand_id
1 'polypeptide(L)'
;MRKDYQKHLLNKMRKILRKYCRLACDEVRQQWGALDTIDGEAAIEQKELEITQDTVARALCAYGQKAWIAEFGKGSLMDKSTEENPFLQDYLRNNPDVNWDRMAHNMAVVGRPYGYYSDIDGNKHFSHGTLKGVPIETWYGQPLFTPIRGKHIISNILEKSGLIDEMNEEIQTAVMDILYELVGRFPKEIKIVK
;
A
#
# COMPACT_ATOMS: atom_id res chain seq x y z
N MET A 1 -26.77 28.42 19.48
CA MET A 1 -25.58 27.54 19.52
C MET A 1 -24.79 27.79 18.23
N ARG A 2 -23.55 28.32 18.30
CA ARG A 2 -22.74 28.66 17.11
C ARG A 2 -22.29 27.36 16.45
N LYS A 3 -22.68 27.12 15.19
CA LYS A 3 -22.29 25.91 14.44
C LYS A 3 -20.76 25.98 14.24
N ASP A 4 -20.04 24.98 14.70
CA ASP A 4 -18.59 24.86 14.48
C ASP A 4 -18.36 24.31 13.06
N TYR A 5 -18.18 25.23 12.11
CA TYR A 5 -18.02 24.91 10.70
C TYR A 5 -16.72 24.17 10.41
N GLN A 6 -15.66 24.43 11.17
CA GLN A 6 -14.40 23.71 11.06
C GLN A 6 -14.61 22.24 11.43
N LYS A 7 -15.20 21.97 12.60
CA LYS A 7 -15.54 20.60 13.02
C LYS A 7 -16.48 19.92 12.03
N HIS A 8 -17.42 20.67 11.45
CA HIS A 8 -18.32 20.14 10.43
C HIS A 8 -17.58 19.74 9.15
N LEU A 9 -16.69 20.58 8.63
CA LEU A 9 -15.86 20.30 7.46
C LEU A 9 -14.96 19.09 7.69
N LEU A 10 -14.24 19.06 8.81
CA LEU A 10 -13.35 17.94 9.15
C LEU A 10 -14.12 16.62 9.24
N ASN A 11 -15.34 16.63 9.78
CA ASN A 11 -16.19 15.44 9.80
C ASN A 11 -16.67 15.01 8.41
N LYS A 12 -16.95 15.95 7.49
CA LYS A 12 -17.23 15.62 6.09
C LYS A 12 -16.00 15.02 5.41
N MET A 13 -14.83 15.65 5.57
CA MET A 13 -13.55 15.16 5.03
C MET A 13 -13.21 13.75 5.53
N ARG A 14 -13.38 13.47 6.84
CA ARG A 14 -13.22 12.12 7.41
C ARG A 14 -14.07 11.07 6.70
N LYS A 15 -15.33 11.39 6.39
CA LYS A 15 -16.24 10.46 5.72
C LYS A 15 -15.81 10.21 4.27
N ILE A 16 -15.44 11.26 3.55
CA ILE A 16 -14.97 11.18 2.17
C ILE A 16 -13.68 10.35 2.09
N LEU A 17 -12.65 10.72 2.86
CA LEU A 17 -11.39 9.96 2.90
C LEU A 17 -11.62 8.50 3.31
N ARG A 18 -12.49 8.23 4.29
CA ARG A 18 -12.82 6.85 4.69
C ARG A 18 -13.47 6.05 3.56
N LYS A 19 -14.35 6.67 2.77
CA LYS A 19 -15.01 6.06 1.61
C LYS A 19 -13.98 5.68 0.56
N TYR A 20 -13.16 6.63 0.12
CA TYR A 20 -12.19 6.39 -0.96
C TYR A 20 -11.04 5.46 -0.55
N CYS A 21 -10.55 5.53 0.70
CA CYS A 21 -9.61 4.52 1.19
C CYS A 21 -10.21 3.11 1.20
N ARG A 22 -11.53 2.96 1.49
CA ARG A 22 -12.19 1.66 1.41
C ARG A 22 -12.26 1.14 -0.02
N LEU A 23 -12.67 1.99 -0.96
CA LEU A 23 -12.71 1.64 -2.38
C LEU A 23 -11.34 1.21 -2.89
N ALA A 24 -10.29 1.95 -2.54
CA ALA A 24 -8.91 1.58 -2.88
C ALA A 24 -8.52 0.21 -2.27
N CYS A 25 -8.80 -0.03 -0.98
CA CYS A 25 -8.55 -1.34 -0.37
C CYS A 25 -9.29 -2.48 -1.08
N ASP A 26 -10.55 -2.25 -1.47
CA ASP A 26 -11.38 -3.27 -2.11
C ASP A 26 -10.85 -3.62 -3.51
N GLU A 27 -10.47 -2.62 -4.30
CA GLU A 27 -9.82 -2.82 -5.60
C GLU A 27 -8.47 -3.54 -5.47
N VAL A 28 -7.64 -3.15 -4.49
CA VAL A 28 -6.36 -3.83 -4.21
C VAL A 28 -6.60 -5.32 -3.90
N ARG A 29 -7.57 -5.63 -3.03
CA ARG A 29 -7.90 -7.01 -2.69
C ARG A 29 -8.39 -7.80 -3.90
N GLN A 30 -9.17 -7.18 -4.78
CA GLN A 30 -9.63 -7.80 -6.02
C GLN A 30 -8.45 -8.13 -6.94
N GLN A 31 -7.55 -7.18 -7.16
CA GLN A 31 -6.36 -7.36 -8.00
C GLN A 31 -5.44 -8.45 -7.43
N TRP A 32 -5.16 -8.44 -6.13
CA TRP A 32 -4.39 -9.51 -5.48
C TRP A 32 -5.09 -10.87 -5.54
N GLY A 33 -6.42 -10.90 -5.39
CA GLY A 33 -7.23 -12.11 -5.49
C GLY A 33 -7.15 -12.76 -6.89
N ALA A 34 -6.96 -11.95 -7.93
CA ALA A 34 -6.80 -12.42 -9.31
C ALA A 34 -5.39 -12.95 -9.63
N LEU A 35 -4.41 -12.79 -8.74
CA LEU A 35 -3.05 -13.31 -8.93
C LEU A 35 -2.96 -14.77 -8.47
N ASP A 36 -3.03 -15.69 -9.40
CA ASP A 36 -2.87 -17.14 -9.20
C ASP A 36 -1.40 -17.59 -9.13
N THR A 37 -0.49 -16.78 -9.65
CA THR A 37 0.96 -17.06 -9.72
C THR A 37 1.74 -16.67 -8.47
N ILE A 38 1.08 -16.05 -7.48
CA ILE A 38 1.72 -15.58 -6.24
C ILE A 38 0.99 -16.17 -5.03
N ASP A 39 1.72 -17.02 -4.30
CA ASP A 39 1.28 -17.62 -3.05
C ASP A 39 1.68 -16.77 -1.83
N GLY A 40 0.88 -16.86 -0.78
CA GLY A 40 1.11 -16.20 0.50
C GLY A 40 -0.06 -15.32 0.95
N GLU A 41 0.06 -14.76 2.15
CA GLU A 41 -0.91 -13.83 2.70
C GLU A 41 -0.88 -12.50 1.94
N ALA A 42 -2.06 -11.92 1.74
CA ALA A 42 -2.21 -10.58 1.21
C ALA A 42 -3.35 -9.90 1.95
N ALA A 43 -3.00 -8.89 2.74
CA ALA A 43 -3.97 -8.09 3.47
C ALA A 43 -3.63 -6.61 3.33
N ILE A 44 -4.69 -5.82 3.29
CA ILE A 44 -4.61 -4.37 3.27
C ILE A 44 -5.71 -3.82 4.18
N GLU A 45 -5.36 -2.82 4.96
CA GLU A 45 -6.28 -2.10 5.82
C GLU A 45 -6.04 -0.60 5.71
N GLN A 46 -6.98 0.17 6.27
CA GLN A 46 -6.88 1.62 6.29
C GLN A 46 -7.06 2.14 7.71
N LYS A 47 -6.19 3.07 8.10
CA LYS A 47 -6.09 3.60 9.47
C LYS A 47 -6.13 5.11 9.43
N GLU A 48 -6.95 5.72 10.29
CA GLU A 48 -6.92 7.17 10.49
C GLU A 48 -5.66 7.55 11.27
N LEU A 49 -4.96 8.59 10.82
CA LEU A 49 -3.74 9.09 11.44
C LEU A 49 -4.07 10.30 12.30
N GLU A 50 -3.59 10.27 13.54
CA GLU A 50 -3.65 11.40 14.45
C GLU A 50 -2.45 12.31 14.19
N ILE A 51 -2.64 13.33 13.33
CA ILE A 51 -1.57 14.29 12.97
C ILE A 51 -1.75 15.59 13.77
N THR A 52 -2.83 16.33 13.50
CA THR A 52 -3.20 17.58 14.20
C THR A 52 -4.73 17.70 14.27
N GLN A 53 -5.23 18.64 15.06
CA GLN A 53 -6.68 18.86 15.23
C GLN A 53 -7.39 19.34 13.95
N ASP A 54 -6.65 19.92 13.02
CA ASP A 54 -7.12 20.52 11.77
C ASP A 54 -6.77 19.71 10.51
N THR A 55 -6.12 18.56 10.68
CA THR A 55 -5.75 17.67 9.57
C THR A 55 -6.54 16.37 9.65
N VAL A 56 -7.02 15.89 8.50
CA VAL A 56 -7.56 14.54 8.36
C VAL A 56 -6.64 13.78 7.43
N ALA A 57 -6.04 12.70 7.93
CA ALA A 57 -5.20 11.82 7.14
C ALA A 57 -5.53 10.37 7.43
N ARG A 58 -5.35 9.51 6.41
CA ARG A 58 -5.49 8.07 6.55
C ARG A 58 -4.33 7.40 5.83
N ALA A 59 -3.82 6.32 6.41
CA ALA A 59 -2.84 5.44 5.79
C ALA A 59 -3.53 4.20 5.21
N LEU A 60 -2.99 3.71 4.09
CA LEU A 60 -3.22 2.34 3.63
C LEU A 60 -2.03 1.49 4.11
N CYS A 61 -2.32 0.40 4.81
CA CYS A 61 -1.32 -0.47 5.40
C CYS A 61 -1.48 -1.86 4.77
N ALA A 62 -0.49 -2.27 3.98
CA ALA A 62 -0.45 -3.57 3.32
C ALA A 62 0.58 -4.49 3.99
N TYR A 63 0.26 -5.78 4.09
CA TYR A 63 1.14 -6.79 4.66
C TYR A 63 0.90 -8.17 4.06
N GLY A 64 1.87 -9.06 4.28
CA GLY A 64 1.90 -10.43 3.77
C GLY A 64 2.80 -10.59 2.54
N GLN A 65 3.30 -11.81 2.35
CA GLN A 65 4.24 -12.17 1.30
C GLN A 65 3.66 -11.91 -0.09
N LYS A 66 2.40 -12.28 -0.32
CA LYS A 66 1.77 -12.09 -1.63
C LYS A 66 1.62 -10.62 -1.95
N ALA A 67 1.23 -9.80 -0.97
CA ALA A 67 1.20 -8.34 -1.14
C ALA A 67 2.60 -7.81 -1.50
N TRP A 68 3.64 -8.24 -0.78
CA TRP A 68 5.01 -7.80 -1.06
C TRP A 68 5.50 -8.16 -2.46
N ILE A 69 5.31 -9.42 -2.87
CA ILE A 69 5.74 -9.90 -4.19
C ILE A 69 4.91 -9.22 -5.29
N ALA A 70 3.62 -8.99 -5.06
CA ALA A 70 2.77 -8.29 -6.02
C ALA A 70 3.23 -6.84 -6.22
N GLU A 71 3.62 -6.14 -5.15
CA GLU A 71 4.09 -4.76 -5.25
C GLU A 71 5.49 -4.68 -5.86
N PHE A 72 6.46 -5.44 -5.34
CA PHE A 72 7.89 -5.23 -5.61
C PHE A 72 8.61 -6.40 -6.31
N GLY A 73 7.88 -7.48 -6.61
CA GLY A 73 8.41 -8.66 -7.28
C GLY A 73 9.22 -9.59 -6.38
N LYS A 74 9.78 -10.65 -7.00
CA LYS A 74 10.69 -11.62 -6.37
C LYS A 74 11.76 -12.09 -7.34
N GLY A 75 12.88 -12.54 -6.78
CA GLY A 75 13.99 -13.12 -7.57
C GLY A 75 14.73 -12.07 -8.40
N SER A 76 15.29 -12.49 -9.53
CA SER A 76 16.09 -11.65 -10.42
C SER A 76 15.29 -10.51 -11.06
N LEU A 77 13.96 -10.61 -11.08
CA LEU A 77 13.04 -9.61 -11.62
C LEU A 77 12.45 -8.68 -10.56
N MET A 78 12.81 -8.83 -9.28
CA MET A 78 12.36 -7.89 -8.25
C MET A 78 12.93 -6.50 -8.47
N ASP A 79 12.24 -5.50 -7.92
CA ASP A 79 12.67 -4.12 -7.98
C ASP A 79 13.85 -3.89 -7.04
N LYS A 80 14.91 -3.27 -7.57
CA LYS A 80 16.23 -3.14 -6.91
C LYS A 80 16.60 -1.70 -6.56
N SER A 81 15.82 -0.74 -7.04
CA SER A 81 15.99 0.66 -6.74
C SER A 81 15.17 1.04 -5.50
N THR A 82 15.62 2.05 -4.75
CA THR A 82 14.88 2.58 -3.60
C THR A 82 13.65 3.39 -4.03
N GLU A 83 13.64 3.85 -5.28
CA GLU A 83 12.55 4.56 -5.92
C GLU A 83 11.38 3.62 -6.21
N GLU A 84 11.66 2.40 -6.70
CA GLU A 84 10.64 1.39 -7.02
C GLU A 84 10.28 0.54 -5.80
N ASN A 85 11.24 0.25 -4.92
CA ASN A 85 11.03 -0.49 -3.67
C ASN A 85 11.66 0.25 -2.48
N PRO A 86 10.91 1.15 -1.82
CA PRO A 86 11.42 1.94 -0.70
C PRO A 86 11.76 1.10 0.54
N PHE A 87 11.29 -0.15 0.61
CA PHE A 87 11.50 -1.04 1.75
C PHE A 87 12.65 -2.04 1.53
N LEU A 88 13.30 -2.02 0.35
CA LEU A 88 14.36 -2.98 0.03
C LEU A 88 15.53 -2.91 1.00
N GLN A 89 15.97 -1.70 1.37
CA GLN A 89 17.10 -1.52 2.29
C GLN A 89 16.78 -2.06 3.69
N ASP A 90 15.55 -1.86 4.16
CA ASP A 90 15.09 -2.37 5.45
C ASP A 90 15.04 -3.90 5.43
N TYR A 91 14.43 -4.48 4.38
CA TYR A 91 14.42 -5.93 4.15
C TYR A 91 15.83 -6.51 4.17
N LEU A 92 16.78 -5.93 3.45
CA LEU A 92 18.14 -6.46 3.38
C LEU A 92 18.91 -6.31 4.69
N ARG A 93 18.72 -5.24 5.46
CA ARG A 93 19.52 -4.99 6.68
C ARG A 93 18.95 -5.67 7.91
N ASN A 94 17.63 -5.74 8.03
CA ASN A 94 16.97 -6.06 9.29
C ASN A 94 16.30 -7.45 9.30
N ASN A 95 16.22 -8.13 8.16
CA ASN A 95 15.62 -9.46 8.11
C ASN A 95 16.69 -10.57 8.22
N PRO A 96 16.69 -11.36 9.32
CA PRO A 96 17.67 -12.43 9.53
C PRO A 96 17.50 -13.61 8.56
N ASP A 97 16.33 -13.76 7.93
CA ASP A 97 16.03 -14.82 6.97
C ASP A 97 16.46 -14.46 5.53
N VAL A 98 17.12 -13.32 5.32
CA VAL A 98 17.70 -12.96 4.01
C VAL A 98 18.77 -13.97 3.61
N ASN A 99 18.59 -14.58 2.43
CA ASN A 99 19.62 -15.41 1.84
C ASN A 99 20.67 -14.50 1.15
N TRP A 100 21.76 -14.21 1.85
CA TRP A 100 22.84 -13.34 1.37
C TRP A 100 23.56 -13.87 0.13
N ASP A 101 23.52 -15.19 -0.13
CA ASP A 101 24.10 -15.78 -1.35
C ASP A 101 23.45 -15.19 -2.62
N ARG A 102 22.22 -14.65 -2.51
CA ARG A 102 21.52 -13.97 -3.62
C ARG A 102 22.25 -12.72 -4.14
N MET A 103 23.09 -12.08 -3.31
CA MET A 103 23.83 -10.87 -3.69
C MET A 103 24.81 -11.12 -4.84
N ALA A 104 25.41 -12.31 -4.89
CA ALA A 104 26.32 -12.70 -5.96
C ALA A 104 25.60 -12.92 -7.31
N HIS A 105 24.26 -13.01 -7.29
CA HIS A 105 23.45 -13.41 -8.44
C HIS A 105 22.35 -12.39 -8.77
N ASN A 106 22.61 -11.10 -8.56
CA ASN A 106 21.65 -10.03 -8.89
C ASN A 106 20.26 -10.24 -8.28
N MET A 107 20.23 -10.72 -7.02
CA MET A 107 19.03 -11.06 -6.28
C MET A 107 18.19 -12.22 -6.83
N ALA A 108 18.73 -13.01 -7.77
CA ALA A 108 18.10 -14.25 -8.20
C ALA A 108 17.74 -15.16 -7.02
N VAL A 109 16.69 -15.97 -7.15
CA VAL A 109 16.40 -17.03 -6.19
C VAL A 109 17.51 -18.09 -6.28
N VAL A 110 18.22 -18.29 -5.18
CA VAL A 110 19.28 -19.28 -5.04
C VAL A 110 18.94 -20.25 -3.92
N GLY A 111 19.46 -21.48 -4.02
CA GLY A 111 19.30 -22.48 -2.96
C GLY A 111 19.88 -21.97 -1.64
N ARG A 112 19.25 -22.38 -0.54
CA ARG A 112 19.64 -21.99 0.83
C ARG A 112 20.55 -23.05 1.48
N PRO A 113 21.35 -22.69 2.49
CA PRO A 113 22.06 -23.65 3.34
C PRO A 113 21.14 -24.71 3.95
N TYR A 114 21.71 -25.83 4.41
CA TYR A 114 20.97 -26.87 5.12
C TYR A 114 20.32 -26.31 6.39
N GLY A 115 19.03 -26.56 6.59
CA GLY A 115 18.30 -26.15 7.80
C GLY A 115 16.92 -25.55 7.52
N TYR A 116 16.30 -25.05 8.59
CA TYR A 116 15.00 -24.38 8.51
C TYR A 116 15.16 -22.88 8.27
N TYR A 117 14.22 -22.30 7.54
CA TYR A 117 14.06 -20.86 7.38
C TYR A 117 12.57 -20.51 7.38
N SER A 118 12.26 -19.25 7.68
CA SER A 118 10.88 -18.76 7.59
C SER A 118 10.69 -17.90 6.34
N ASP A 119 9.48 -17.91 5.79
CA ASP A 119 9.07 -16.92 4.81
C ASP A 119 8.51 -15.65 5.49
N ILE A 120 8.08 -14.66 4.69
CA ILE A 120 7.57 -13.38 5.22
C ILE A 120 6.29 -13.57 6.03
N ASP A 121 5.51 -14.60 5.73
CA ASP A 121 4.28 -14.95 6.45
C ASP A 121 4.56 -15.80 7.71
N GLY A 122 5.83 -16.12 7.98
CA GLY A 122 6.26 -16.93 9.11
C GLY A 122 6.10 -18.44 8.92
N ASN A 123 5.78 -18.92 7.71
CA ASN A 123 5.76 -20.35 7.44
C ASN A 123 7.19 -20.90 7.41
N LYS A 124 7.39 -22.06 8.05
CA LYS A 124 8.70 -22.72 8.10
C LYS A 124 8.90 -23.62 6.89
N HIS A 125 10.06 -23.47 6.29
CA HIS A 125 10.53 -24.27 5.15
C HIS A 125 11.83 -24.96 5.51
N PHE A 126 12.10 -26.11 4.89
CA PHE A 126 13.34 -26.86 5.10
C PHE A 126 14.16 -26.93 3.82
N SER A 127 15.45 -26.61 3.92
CA SER A 127 16.42 -26.76 2.84
C SER A 127 17.35 -27.93 3.12
N HIS A 128 17.58 -28.76 2.11
CA HIS A 128 18.56 -29.84 2.14
C HIS A 128 20.00 -29.36 1.86
N GLY A 129 20.21 -28.07 1.55
CA GLY A 129 21.53 -27.48 1.37
C GLY A 129 22.30 -27.89 0.10
N THR A 130 21.81 -28.88 -0.66
CA THR A 130 22.49 -29.43 -1.85
C THR A 130 22.74 -28.42 -2.96
N LEU A 131 21.98 -27.32 -2.98
CA LEU A 131 22.02 -26.28 -4.00
C LEU A 131 22.35 -24.90 -3.42
N LYS A 132 22.98 -24.85 -2.24
CA LYS A 132 23.34 -23.58 -1.60
C LYS A 132 24.08 -22.68 -2.59
N GLY A 133 23.57 -21.45 -2.77
CA GLY A 133 24.17 -20.44 -3.65
C GLY A 133 24.00 -20.70 -5.15
N VAL A 134 23.42 -21.82 -5.56
CA VAL A 134 23.14 -22.10 -6.97
C VAL A 134 21.82 -21.42 -7.36
N PRO A 135 21.77 -20.63 -8.45
CA PRO A 135 20.52 -20.11 -8.98
C PRO A 135 19.54 -21.23 -9.33
N ILE A 136 18.30 -21.14 -8.84
CA ILE A 136 17.26 -22.15 -9.01
C ILE A 136 16.01 -21.63 -9.74
N GLU A 137 16.06 -20.40 -10.26
CA GLU A 137 14.95 -19.78 -11.01
C GLU A 137 14.64 -20.49 -12.33
N THR A 138 15.62 -21.16 -12.92
CA THR A 138 15.49 -21.96 -14.16
C THR A 138 15.12 -23.42 -13.87
N TRP A 139 15.00 -23.80 -12.59
CA TRP A 139 14.69 -25.18 -12.22
C TRP A 139 13.23 -25.50 -12.57
N TYR A 140 13.07 -26.32 -13.61
CA TYR A 140 11.84 -26.79 -14.24
C TYR A 140 10.54 -26.59 -13.44
N GLY A 141 9.88 -25.45 -13.67
CA GLY A 141 8.43 -25.30 -13.47
C GLY A 141 7.91 -25.20 -12.04
N GLN A 142 8.77 -24.97 -11.03
CA GLN A 142 8.27 -24.72 -9.67
C GLN A 142 7.87 -23.24 -9.49
N PRO A 143 6.58 -22.92 -9.28
CA PRO A 143 6.11 -21.54 -9.12
C PRO A 143 6.80 -20.79 -7.98
N LEU A 144 7.25 -21.52 -6.96
CA LEU A 144 7.99 -20.98 -5.83
C LEU A 144 9.26 -20.23 -6.25
N PHE A 145 9.98 -20.72 -7.27
CA PHE A 145 11.27 -20.17 -7.71
C PHE A 145 11.17 -19.28 -8.95
N THR A 146 10.02 -19.25 -9.63
CA THR A 146 9.81 -18.41 -10.82
C THR A 146 9.98 -16.93 -10.46
N PRO A 147 10.89 -16.17 -11.08
CA PRO A 147 11.04 -14.75 -10.77
C PRO A 147 9.80 -13.97 -11.23
N ILE A 148 9.40 -12.96 -10.46
CA ILE A 148 8.20 -12.15 -10.70
C ILE A 148 8.59 -10.69 -10.66
N ARG A 149 8.16 -9.91 -11.64
CA ARG A 149 8.33 -8.45 -11.66
C ARG A 149 7.28 -7.78 -10.77
N GLY A 150 7.67 -6.71 -10.08
CA GLY A 150 6.75 -5.85 -9.33
C GLY A 150 5.63 -5.32 -10.24
N LYS A 151 4.40 -5.40 -9.75
CA LYS A 151 3.21 -4.89 -10.46
C LYS A 151 2.76 -3.54 -9.90
N HIS A 152 3.28 -3.12 -8.74
CA HIS A 152 2.93 -1.86 -8.07
C HIS A 152 1.41 -1.59 -8.04
N ILE A 153 0.63 -2.58 -7.59
CA ILE A 153 -0.83 -2.55 -7.70
C ILE A 153 -1.40 -1.40 -6.86
N ILE A 154 -0.88 -1.17 -5.66
CA ILE A 154 -1.38 -0.10 -4.79
C ILE A 154 -1.17 1.28 -5.44
N SER A 155 0.04 1.60 -5.91
CA SER A 155 0.29 2.91 -6.52
C SER A 155 -0.48 3.07 -7.82
N ASN A 156 -0.55 2.02 -8.65
CA ASN A 156 -1.36 2.05 -9.88
C ASN A 156 -2.84 2.33 -9.59
N ILE A 157 -3.42 1.73 -8.55
CA ILE A 157 -4.80 2.03 -8.16
C ILE A 157 -4.91 3.48 -7.71
N LEU A 158 -4.03 3.96 -6.84
CA LEU A 158 -4.11 5.34 -6.36
C LEU A 158 -3.95 6.37 -7.49
N GLU A 159 -3.02 6.15 -8.41
CA GLU A 159 -2.67 7.12 -9.45
C GLU A 159 -3.53 7.01 -10.71
N LYS A 160 -4.04 5.83 -11.05
CA LYS A 160 -4.63 5.57 -12.38
C LYS A 160 -6.10 5.15 -12.36
N SER A 161 -6.69 4.87 -11.19
CA SER A 161 -8.10 4.47 -11.10
C SER A 161 -9.10 5.63 -11.19
N GLY A 162 -8.63 6.88 -11.16
CA GLY A 162 -9.49 8.06 -11.04
C GLY A 162 -10.04 8.28 -9.62
N LEU A 163 -9.80 7.38 -8.67
CA LEU A 163 -10.30 7.50 -7.28
C LEU A 163 -9.84 8.79 -6.60
N ILE A 164 -8.61 9.26 -6.88
CA ILE A 164 -8.13 10.53 -6.32
C ILE A 164 -8.90 11.71 -6.89
N ASP A 165 -9.22 11.69 -8.19
CA ASP A 165 -9.96 12.78 -8.84
C ASP A 165 -11.40 12.85 -8.33
N GLU A 166 -12.10 11.72 -8.28
CA GLU A 166 -13.45 11.63 -7.73
C GLU A 166 -13.49 12.06 -6.25
N MET A 167 -12.47 11.66 -5.47
CA MET A 167 -12.32 12.10 -4.08
C MET A 167 -12.16 13.62 -3.99
N ASN A 168 -11.35 14.21 -4.86
CA ASN A 168 -11.12 15.65 -4.89
C ASN A 168 -12.40 16.42 -5.26
N GLU A 169 -13.19 15.92 -6.21
CA GLU A 169 -14.49 16.50 -6.56
C GLU A 169 -15.47 16.48 -5.38
N GLU A 170 -15.53 15.37 -4.62
CA GLU A 170 -16.36 15.29 -3.42
C GLU A 170 -15.86 16.22 -2.30
N ILE A 171 -14.54 16.36 -2.14
CA ILE A 171 -13.95 17.31 -1.18
C ILE A 171 -14.34 18.74 -1.57
N GLN A 172 -14.19 19.11 -2.83
CA GLN A 172 -14.57 20.44 -3.34
C GLN A 172 -16.06 20.71 -3.07
N THR A 173 -16.93 19.75 -3.37
CA THR A 173 -18.36 19.83 -3.08
C THR A 173 -18.63 20.07 -1.59
N ALA A 174 -17.96 19.31 -0.71
CA ALA A 174 -18.13 19.44 0.74
C ALA A 174 -17.66 20.80 1.27
N VAL A 175 -16.60 21.37 0.70
CA VAL A 175 -16.11 22.73 1.02
C VAL A 175 -17.13 23.77 0.55
N MET A 176 -17.62 23.66 -0.68
CA MET A 176 -18.60 24.59 -1.24
C MET A 176 -19.90 24.62 -0.45
N ASP A 177 -20.44 23.47 -0.05
CA ASP A 177 -21.62 23.39 0.82
C ASP A 177 -21.46 24.24 2.09
N ILE A 178 -20.29 24.16 2.72
CA ILE A 178 -20.00 24.87 3.97
C ILE A 178 -19.86 26.37 3.72
N LEU A 179 -19.23 26.76 2.61
CA LEU A 179 -19.15 28.16 2.21
C LEU A 179 -20.54 28.75 1.93
N TYR A 180 -21.43 28.02 1.24
CA TYR A 180 -22.80 28.46 1.02
C TYR A 180 -23.59 28.63 2.32
N GLU A 181 -23.43 27.70 3.27
CA GLU A 181 -24.05 27.84 4.60
C GLU A 181 -23.51 29.05 5.38
N LEU A 182 -22.22 29.40 5.23
CA LEU A 182 -21.60 30.55 5.86
C LEU A 182 -22.10 31.86 5.25
N VAL A 183 -22.06 31.97 3.91
CA VAL A 183 -22.51 33.16 3.17
C VAL A 183 -24.00 33.41 3.37
N GLY A 184 -24.82 32.36 3.41
CA GLY A 184 -26.26 32.48 3.68
C GLY A 184 -26.62 33.08 5.04
N ARG A 185 -25.66 33.13 5.98
CA ARG A 185 -25.82 33.75 7.31
C ARG A 185 -25.25 35.16 7.43
N PHE A 186 -24.53 35.66 6.42
CA PHE A 186 -24.13 37.08 6.42
C PHE A 186 -25.38 37.96 6.29
N PRO A 187 -25.46 39.09 7.03
CA PRO A 187 -26.62 39.96 6.96
C PRO A 187 -26.81 40.47 5.53
N LYS A 188 -27.97 40.17 4.95
CA LYS A 188 -28.36 40.62 3.60
C LYS A 188 -28.65 42.13 3.54
N GLU A 189 -28.80 42.79 4.70
CA GLU A 189 -28.95 44.23 4.83
C GLU A 189 -28.06 44.77 5.96
N ILE A 190 -27.19 45.72 5.63
CA ILE A 190 -26.57 46.63 6.61
C ILE A 190 -27.48 47.85 6.70
N LYS A 191 -28.32 47.93 7.73
CA LYS A 191 -29.04 49.17 8.04
C LYS A 191 -28.10 50.11 8.76
N ILE A 192 -27.56 51.09 8.04
CA ILE A 192 -26.87 52.24 8.64
C ILE A 192 -27.98 53.17 9.18
N VAL A 193 -28.20 53.14 10.49
CA VAL A 193 -29.09 54.09 11.17
C VAL A 193 -28.29 55.38 11.35
N LYS A 194 -28.79 56.48 10.75
CA LYS A 194 -28.25 57.83 10.95
C LYS A 194 -28.68 58.40 12.30
#